data_AF-A0A9W9Z533-F1
#
_entry.id   AF-A0A9W9Z533-F1
#
_cell.length_a   1.000
_cell.length_b   1.000
_cell.length_c   1.000
_cell.angle_alpha   90.00
_cell.angle_beta   90.00
_cell.angle_gamma   90.00
#
_symmetry.space_group_name_H-M   'P 1'
#
loop_
_entity.id
_entity.type
_entity.pdbx_description
1 polymer ?
#
loop_
_entity_poly.entity_id
_entity_poly.type
_entity_poly.pdbx_seq_one_letter_code
_entity_poly.pdbx_strand_id
1 'polypeptide(L)'
;MTDWEFTIVSLEAKSWQFAAASQEERDAWVQLIEQQILSCLQSNESGREKSRGNSNSSANGHDMQSIRNMDGNDVCVDCGAPNPDWASLNLGALMCIECSGMHRNLGTHLSRVRSLDLDDWPSELTSVISAIGNTLANSVWEGRIQNKTKPSPSSPREEKEKWVRAKYEGKEFLCELPPCDFSLGEQLLEAVIREDLPLCILLLAHCSPEDLNTAYEDRESCTALHISCSLGNIVITQLLIWYFADVRILDVKGRSALWHAKCAGSKECADILRHNGCNDLGTMIPQGSDVFC
;
A
#
# COMPACT_ATOMS: atom_id res chain seq x y z
N MET A 1 -30.43 16.42 -26.84
CA MET A 1 -29.05 15.92 -26.67
C MET A 1 -28.73 16.12 -25.20
N THR A 2 -29.06 15.14 -24.39
CA THR A 2 -28.77 15.11 -22.96
C THR A 2 -27.62 14.14 -22.80
N ASP A 3 -26.40 14.63 -22.98
CA ASP A 3 -25.20 13.86 -22.70
C ASP A 3 -25.00 13.91 -21.18
N TRP A 4 -25.12 12.76 -20.52
CA TRP A 4 -25.01 12.61 -19.07
C TRP A 4 -23.53 12.57 -18.67
N GLU A 5 -22.86 13.70 -18.90
CA GLU A 5 -21.41 13.82 -18.77
C GLU A 5 -20.98 14.38 -17.42
N PHE A 6 -19.80 13.96 -16.96
CA PHE A 6 -19.11 14.59 -15.84
C PHE A 6 -17.60 14.58 -16.08
N THR A 7 -16.89 15.49 -15.42
CA THR A 7 -15.45 15.65 -15.55
C THR A 7 -14.80 15.55 -14.17
N ILE A 8 -13.74 14.76 -14.07
CA ILE A 8 -12.88 14.71 -12.89
C ILE A 8 -11.66 15.58 -13.16
N VAL A 9 -11.38 16.52 -12.27
CA VAL A 9 -10.19 17.38 -12.35
C VAL A 9 -9.31 17.11 -11.14
N SER A 10 -8.06 16.74 -11.38
CA SER A 10 -7.06 16.55 -10.32
C SER A 10 -6.45 17.87 -9.86
N LEU A 11 -5.78 17.84 -8.70
CA LEU A 11 -4.98 18.96 -8.17
C LEU A 11 -3.80 19.35 -9.07
N GLU A 12 -3.39 18.47 -9.99
CA GLU A 12 -2.35 18.72 -11.00
C GLU A 12 -2.92 19.21 -12.35
N ALA A 13 -4.18 19.66 -12.36
CA ALA A 13 -4.90 20.14 -13.55
C ALA A 13 -5.06 19.11 -14.69
N LYS A 14 -4.88 17.81 -14.43
CA LYS A 14 -5.30 16.74 -15.35
C LYS A 14 -6.81 16.58 -15.27
N SER A 15 -7.48 16.45 -16.43
CA SER A 15 -8.93 16.31 -16.54
C SER A 15 -9.32 15.05 -17.32
N TRP A 16 -10.31 14.31 -16.81
CA TRP A 16 -10.90 13.15 -17.48
C TRP A 16 -12.40 13.36 -17.66
N GLN A 17 -12.91 13.11 -18.86
CA GLN A 17 -14.33 13.22 -19.21
C GLN A 17 -14.97 11.84 -19.28
N PHE A 18 -16.17 11.73 -18.72
CA PHE A 18 -16.94 10.50 -18.67
C PHE A 18 -18.38 10.79 -19.12
N ALA A 19 -18.98 9.83 -19.82
CA ALA A 19 -20.37 9.88 -20.26
C ALA A 19 -21.09 8.61 -19.79
N ALA A 20 -22.23 8.78 -19.11
CA ALA A 20 -23.07 7.68 -18.65
C ALA A 20 -24.25 7.43 -19.60
N ALA A 21 -24.84 6.24 -19.54
CA ALA A 21 -26.00 5.89 -20.36
C ALA A 21 -27.31 6.50 -19.83
N SER A 22 -27.37 6.86 -18.54
CA SER A 22 -28.50 7.53 -17.92
C SER A 22 -28.09 8.55 -16.85
N GLN A 23 -29.02 9.44 -16.48
CA GLN A 23 -28.82 10.38 -15.38
C GLN A 23 -28.61 9.66 -14.05
N GLU A 24 -29.36 8.58 -13.79
CA GLU A 24 -29.28 7.79 -12.56
C GLU A 24 -27.91 7.11 -12.42
N GLU A 25 -27.38 6.58 -13.52
CA GLU A 25 -26.04 5.97 -13.56
C GLU A 25 -24.94 7.01 -13.32
N ARG A 26 -25.05 8.18 -13.97
CA ARG A 26 -24.13 9.31 -13.75
C ARG A 26 -24.11 9.73 -12.29
N ASP A 27 -25.28 9.95 -11.70
CA ASP A 27 -25.41 10.43 -10.32
C ASP A 27 -24.88 9.38 -9.33
N ALA A 28 -25.10 8.08 -9.61
CA ALA A 28 -24.51 6.99 -8.84
C ALA A 28 -22.97 6.95 -8.94
N TRP A 29 -22.41 7.13 -10.15
CA TRP A 29 -20.95 7.15 -10.35
C TRP A 29 -20.30 8.35 -9.64
N VAL A 30 -20.89 9.54 -9.77
CA VAL A 30 -20.40 10.75 -9.09
C VAL A 30 -20.44 10.55 -7.58
N GLN A 31 -21.54 10.02 -7.05
CA GLN A 31 -21.67 9.75 -5.62
C GLN A 31 -20.62 8.74 -5.10
N LEU A 32 -20.34 7.69 -5.86
CA LEU A 32 -19.31 6.71 -5.50
C LEU A 32 -17.89 7.32 -5.52
N ILE A 33 -17.59 8.13 -6.53
CA ILE A 33 -16.30 8.82 -6.63
C ILE A 33 -16.14 9.80 -5.46
N GLU A 34 -17.17 10.59 -5.17
CA GLU A 34 -17.19 11.51 -4.03
C GLU A 34 -17.03 10.75 -2.70
N GLN A 35 -17.75 9.65 -2.50
CA GLN A 35 -17.60 8.80 -1.32
C GLN A 35 -16.20 8.22 -1.21
N GLN A 36 -15.59 7.78 -2.30
CA GLN A 36 -14.25 7.21 -2.27
C GLN A 36 -13.18 8.28 -2.00
N ILE A 37 -13.34 9.48 -2.56
CA ILE A 37 -12.50 10.64 -2.23
C ILE A 37 -12.66 10.97 -0.75
N LEU A 38 -13.89 11.08 -0.24
CA LEU A 38 -14.17 11.37 1.16
C LEU A 38 -13.65 10.28 2.09
N SER A 39 -13.78 9.01 1.73
CA SER A 39 -13.22 7.89 2.50
C SER A 39 -11.69 7.94 2.52
N CYS A 40 -11.05 8.26 1.39
CA CYS A 40 -9.59 8.44 1.33
C CYS A 40 -9.13 9.67 2.14
N LEU A 41 -9.91 10.75 2.15
CA LEU A 41 -9.65 11.95 2.94
C LEU A 41 -9.91 11.69 4.42
N GLN A 42 -10.97 10.98 4.80
CA GLN A 42 -11.28 10.59 6.16
C GLN A 42 -10.32 9.52 6.68
N SER A 43 -9.80 8.62 5.84
CA SER A 43 -8.67 7.77 6.20
C SER A 43 -7.39 8.58 6.51
N ASN A 44 -7.32 9.83 6.03
CA ASN A 44 -6.29 10.80 6.41
C ASN A 44 -6.72 11.77 7.54
N GLU A 45 -8.02 11.98 7.79
CA GLU A 45 -8.56 12.95 8.77
C GLU A 45 -9.23 12.35 10.02
N SER A 46 -9.63 11.09 10.02
CA SER A 46 -10.39 10.44 11.11
C SER A 46 -9.61 10.21 12.40
N GLY A 47 -8.32 10.60 12.45
CA GLY A 47 -7.59 10.79 13.71
C GLY A 47 -7.94 12.09 14.46
N ARG A 48 -8.65 13.06 13.85
CA ARG A 48 -8.81 14.39 14.47
C ARG A 48 -10.00 14.55 15.41
N GLU A 49 -11.01 13.70 15.39
CA GLU A 49 -12.19 13.85 16.26
C GLU A 49 -12.69 12.53 16.84
N LYS A 50 -11.86 11.88 17.65
CA LYS A 50 -12.32 11.10 18.82
C LYS A 50 -11.20 10.95 19.85
N SER A 51 -11.48 11.46 21.05
CA SER A 51 -10.77 11.27 22.31
C SER A 51 -9.30 11.71 22.40
N ARG A 52 -9.12 12.93 22.93
CA ARG A 52 -8.06 13.24 23.93
C ARG A 52 -8.26 12.39 25.20
N GLY A 53 -8.29 11.07 25.03
CA GLY A 53 -8.41 10.04 26.06
C GLY A 53 -7.05 9.38 26.23
N ASN A 54 -6.33 9.85 27.23
CA ASN A 54 -5.01 9.42 27.64
C ASN A 54 -5.02 7.93 28.05
N SER A 55 -4.73 6.99 27.13
CA SER A 55 -4.58 5.56 27.51
C SER A 55 -3.63 4.71 26.63
N ASN A 56 -3.31 5.09 25.38
CA ASN A 56 -2.46 4.25 24.49
C ASN A 56 -1.07 4.82 24.15
N SER A 57 -0.67 5.96 24.72
CA SER A 57 0.60 6.63 24.36
C SER A 57 1.86 5.81 24.68
N SER A 58 1.79 4.84 25.60
CA SER A 58 2.96 4.04 26.01
C SER A 58 3.29 2.87 25.05
N ALA A 59 2.29 2.27 24.39
CA ALA A 59 2.53 1.17 23.44
C ALA A 59 3.13 1.71 22.12
N ASN A 60 2.51 2.76 21.57
CA ASN A 60 3.00 3.39 20.34
C ASN A 60 4.41 3.96 20.52
N GLY A 61 4.74 4.51 21.69
CA GLY A 61 6.10 5.02 21.95
C GLY A 61 7.18 3.93 21.90
N HIS A 62 6.89 2.73 22.41
CA HIS A 62 7.81 1.60 22.36
C HIS A 62 7.97 1.04 20.94
N ASP A 63 6.88 0.97 20.18
CA ASP A 63 6.90 0.52 18.78
C ASP A 63 7.69 1.49 17.90
N MET A 64 7.49 2.80 18.08
CA MET A 64 8.26 3.82 17.34
C MET A 64 9.76 3.77 17.66
N GLN A 65 10.14 3.49 18.91
CA GLN A 65 11.55 3.32 19.25
C GLN A 65 12.12 2.04 18.61
N SER A 66 11.34 0.97 18.58
CA SER A 66 11.73 -0.29 17.94
C SER A 66 11.94 -0.11 16.43
N ILE A 67 11.04 0.61 15.77
CA ILE A 67 11.15 1.00 14.35
C ILE A 67 12.43 1.79 14.10
N ARG A 68 12.73 2.81 14.92
CA ARG A 68 13.96 3.62 14.75
C ARG A 68 15.25 2.80 14.93
N ASN A 69 15.21 1.75 15.74
CA ASN A 69 16.36 0.90 16.05
C ASN A 69 16.59 -0.24 15.03
N MET A 70 15.74 -0.38 14.01
CA MET A 70 15.95 -1.40 12.96
C MET A 70 17.17 -1.11 12.10
N ASP A 71 17.68 -2.16 11.46
CA ASP A 71 18.86 -2.07 10.60
C ASP A 71 18.69 -1.05 9.47
N GLY A 72 19.54 -0.02 9.48
CA GLY A 72 19.58 1.06 8.49
C GLY A 72 18.57 2.19 8.72
N ASN A 73 17.71 2.09 9.73
CA ASN A 73 16.74 3.13 10.07
C ASN A 73 17.37 4.32 10.81
N ASP A 74 18.66 4.25 11.14
CA ASP A 74 19.46 5.35 11.71
C ASP A 74 19.74 6.47 10.69
N VAL A 75 19.58 6.18 9.39
CA VAL A 75 19.79 7.13 8.30
C VAL A 75 18.66 7.09 7.27
N CYS A 76 18.41 8.22 6.62
CA CYS A 76 17.41 8.37 5.57
C CYS A 76 17.70 7.42 4.40
N VAL A 77 16.65 6.69 3.98
CA VAL A 77 16.71 5.69 2.91
C VAL A 77 17.22 6.26 1.58
N ASP A 78 17.09 7.56 1.30
CA ASP A 78 17.45 8.15 0.00
C ASP A 78 18.72 8.99 0.00
N CYS A 79 19.01 9.72 1.08
CA CYS A 79 20.16 10.65 1.13
C CYS A 79 21.11 10.44 2.31
N GLY A 80 20.84 9.45 3.18
CA GLY A 80 21.70 9.15 4.33
C GLY A 80 21.67 10.19 5.46
N ALA A 81 20.73 11.15 5.44
CA ALA A 81 20.56 12.10 6.54
C ALA A 81 20.21 11.37 7.84
N PRO A 82 20.85 11.67 8.97
CA PRO A 82 20.65 10.93 10.21
C PRO A 82 19.25 11.14 10.80
N ASN A 83 18.80 10.19 11.62
CA ASN A 83 17.55 10.24 12.39
C ASN A 83 16.32 10.60 11.53
N PRO A 84 15.95 9.75 10.55
CA PRO A 84 14.75 9.96 9.75
C PRO A 84 13.46 9.79 10.58
N ASP A 85 12.61 10.82 10.62
CA ASP A 85 11.33 10.82 11.36
C ASP A 85 10.08 10.75 10.45
N TRP A 86 10.27 10.40 9.18
CA TRP A 86 9.19 10.16 8.23
C TRP A 86 9.32 8.77 7.64
N ALA A 87 8.21 8.19 7.19
CA ALA A 87 8.16 6.85 6.63
C ALA A 87 7.37 6.83 5.31
N SER A 88 7.76 5.95 4.40
CA SER A 88 6.88 5.44 3.36
C SER A 88 6.37 4.07 3.76
N LEU A 89 5.05 3.97 3.95
CA LEU A 89 4.40 2.76 4.46
C LEU A 89 4.58 1.57 3.52
N ASN A 90 4.27 1.75 2.24
CA ASN A 90 4.33 0.67 1.25
C ASN A 90 5.76 0.26 0.86
N LEU A 91 6.74 1.14 1.08
CA LEU A 91 8.16 0.82 0.86
C LEU A 91 8.83 0.28 2.13
N GLY A 92 8.18 0.38 3.30
CA GLY A 92 8.73 -0.09 4.56
C GLY A 92 9.96 0.67 5.06
N ALA A 93 10.11 1.94 4.66
CA ALA A 93 11.36 2.68 4.77
C ALA A 93 11.20 4.04 5.46
N LEU A 94 12.19 4.41 6.27
CA LEU A 94 12.33 5.71 6.90
C LEU A 94 13.15 6.70 6.07
N MET A 95 12.69 7.94 6.02
CA MET A 95 13.28 9.04 5.28
C MET A 95 13.29 10.32 6.10
N CYS A 96 14.17 11.26 5.75
CA CYS A 96 14.19 12.58 6.37
C CYS A 96 13.00 13.44 5.89
N ILE A 97 12.75 14.54 6.59
CA ILE A 97 11.68 15.49 6.25
C ILE A 97 11.78 16.01 4.80
N GLU A 98 12.99 16.28 4.31
CA GLU A 98 13.19 16.78 2.95
C GLU A 98 12.81 15.73 1.89
N CYS A 99 13.30 14.49 2.06
CA CYS A 99 12.95 13.35 1.18
C CYS A 99 11.46 13.03 1.24
N SER A 100 10.83 13.14 2.41
CA SER A 100 9.37 12.99 2.53
C SER A 100 8.60 13.97 1.63
N GLY A 101 9.08 15.20 1.47
CA GLY A 101 8.51 16.19 0.57
C GLY A 101 8.58 15.77 -0.90
N MET A 102 9.68 15.12 -1.30
CA MET A 102 9.84 14.59 -2.66
C MET A 102 8.96 13.36 -2.90
N HIS A 103 8.86 12.46 -1.91
CA HIS A 103 7.97 11.30 -1.96
C HIS A 103 6.49 11.69 -2.08
N ARG A 104 6.07 12.80 -1.46
CA ARG A 104 4.69 13.33 -1.64
C ARG A 104 4.40 13.71 -3.09
N ASN A 105 5.40 14.21 -3.82
CA ASN A 105 5.27 14.59 -5.23
C ASN A 105 5.24 13.39 -6.19
N LEU A 106 5.57 12.18 -5.72
CA LEU A 106 5.42 10.95 -6.52
C LEU A 106 3.96 10.46 -6.56
N GLY A 107 3.18 10.78 -5.53
CA GLY A 107 1.81 10.28 -5.36
C GLY A 107 1.71 8.96 -4.58
N THR A 108 0.53 8.70 -4.04
CA THR A 108 0.25 7.60 -3.10
C THR A 108 0.35 6.20 -3.70
N HIS A 109 0.30 6.09 -5.03
CA HIS A 109 0.49 4.85 -5.76
C HIS A 109 1.95 4.37 -5.77
N LEU A 110 2.91 5.28 -5.56
CA LEU A 110 4.34 4.97 -5.43
C LEU A 110 4.81 5.05 -3.98
N SER A 111 4.36 6.07 -3.24
CA SER A 111 4.80 6.29 -1.86
C SER A 111 3.69 6.83 -0.96
N ARG A 112 3.42 6.11 0.12
CA ARG A 112 2.43 6.48 1.14
C ARG A 112 3.13 7.07 2.36
N VAL A 113 3.26 8.40 2.38
CA VAL A 113 4.06 9.13 3.39
C VAL A 113 3.30 9.32 4.71
N ARG A 114 3.97 9.02 5.84
CA ARG A 114 3.53 9.29 7.23
C ARG A 114 4.67 9.82 8.09
N SER A 115 4.36 10.64 9.09
CA SER A 115 5.28 11.10 10.12
C SER A 115 5.29 10.12 11.29
N LEU A 116 6.47 9.80 11.82
CA LEU A 116 6.58 8.97 13.03
C LEU A 116 6.04 9.67 14.29
N ASP A 117 6.09 11.01 14.33
CA ASP A 117 5.73 11.78 15.54
C ASP A 117 4.39 12.52 15.42
N LEU A 118 3.94 12.81 14.19
CA LEU A 118 2.77 13.68 13.96
C LEU A 118 1.50 12.92 13.54
N ASP A 119 1.63 11.67 13.10
CA ASP A 119 0.50 10.85 12.63
C ASP A 119 0.20 9.71 13.61
N ASP A 120 -1.02 9.18 13.55
CA ASP A 120 -1.40 7.98 14.29
C ASP A 120 -0.82 6.72 13.64
N TRP A 121 -0.42 5.77 14.49
CA TRP A 121 0.19 4.50 14.08
C TRP A 121 -0.59 3.31 14.63
N PRO A 122 -1.62 2.85 13.91
CA PRO A 122 -2.24 1.56 14.15
C PRO A 122 -1.24 0.40 14.03
N SER A 123 -1.53 -0.71 14.72
CA SER A 123 -0.64 -1.88 14.81
C SER A 123 -0.30 -2.51 13.46
N GLU A 124 -1.20 -2.45 12.49
CA GLU A 124 -1.00 -2.94 11.14
C GLU A 124 0.07 -2.12 10.40
N LEU A 125 0.13 -0.81 10.64
CA LEU A 125 1.14 0.06 10.03
C LEU A 125 2.51 -0.16 10.68
N THR A 126 2.55 -0.26 12.01
CA THR A 126 3.79 -0.54 12.74
C THR A 126 4.34 -1.91 12.39
N SER A 127 3.48 -2.91 12.17
CA SER A 127 3.88 -4.25 11.74
C SER A 127 4.61 -4.24 10.40
N VAL A 128 4.12 -3.48 9.40
CA VAL A 128 4.80 -3.42 8.09
C VAL A 128 6.15 -2.72 8.18
N ILE A 129 6.20 -1.55 8.81
CA ILE A 129 7.48 -0.82 8.94
C ILE A 129 8.48 -1.64 9.76
N SER A 130 8.03 -2.33 10.82
CA SER A 130 8.86 -3.17 11.68
C SER A 130 9.38 -4.45 11.00
N ALA A 131 8.78 -4.85 9.88
CA ALA A 131 9.18 -6.05 9.15
C ALA A 131 10.18 -5.78 8.01
N ILE A 132 10.31 -4.53 7.56
CA ILE A 132 11.10 -4.18 6.37
C ILE A 132 12.37 -3.43 6.77
N GLY A 133 12.26 -2.17 7.16
CA GLY A 133 13.40 -1.31 7.44
C GLY A 133 14.23 -0.93 6.20
N ASN A 134 15.06 0.09 6.37
CA ASN A 134 15.83 0.69 5.27
C ASN A 134 16.86 -0.23 4.63
N THR A 135 17.44 -1.15 5.39
CA THR A 135 18.40 -2.12 4.84
C THR A 135 17.74 -3.04 3.83
N LEU A 136 16.60 -3.66 4.19
CA LEU A 136 15.86 -4.52 3.27
C LEU A 136 15.31 -3.71 2.10
N ALA A 137 14.72 -2.54 2.37
CA ALA A 137 14.20 -1.67 1.31
C ALA A 137 15.29 -1.31 0.29
N ASN A 138 16.49 -0.90 0.71
CA ASN A 138 17.58 -0.58 -0.21
C ASN A 138 18.16 -1.83 -0.90
N SER A 139 18.12 -3.01 -0.28
CA SER A 139 18.52 -4.24 -0.99
C SER A 139 17.68 -4.51 -2.26
N VAL A 140 16.42 -4.05 -2.25
CA VAL A 140 15.51 -4.12 -3.40
C VAL A 140 15.67 -2.90 -4.29
N TRP A 141 15.44 -1.70 -3.76
CA TRP A 141 15.34 -0.47 -4.53
C TRP A 141 16.68 0.15 -4.93
N GLU A 142 17.79 -0.37 -4.40
CA GLU A 142 19.16 0.04 -4.71
C GLU A 142 20.06 -1.15 -5.07
N GLY A 143 19.46 -2.31 -5.41
CA GLY A 143 20.21 -3.53 -5.78
C GLY A 143 21.09 -3.37 -7.02
N ARG A 144 20.79 -2.38 -7.88
CA ARG A 144 21.53 -2.06 -9.12
C ARG A 144 21.83 -0.56 -9.23
N ILE A 145 22.55 0.01 -8.27
CA ILE A 145 22.99 1.42 -8.39
C ILE A 145 23.94 1.66 -9.60
N GLN A 146 24.68 0.63 -10.03
CA GLN A 146 25.73 0.72 -11.06
C GLN A 146 26.72 1.86 -10.74
N ASN A 147 26.92 2.80 -11.68
CA ASN A 147 27.84 3.94 -11.57
C ASN A 147 27.17 5.22 -11.05
N LYS A 148 25.90 5.16 -10.62
CA LYS A 148 25.24 6.34 -10.05
C LYS A 148 25.68 6.54 -8.61
N THR A 149 25.76 7.80 -8.18
CA THR A 149 26.12 8.14 -6.80
C THR A 149 24.87 8.56 -6.04
N LYS A 150 24.63 7.92 -4.90
CA LYS A 150 23.55 8.28 -3.99
C LYS A 150 23.80 9.69 -3.43
N PRO A 151 22.80 10.58 -3.39
CA PRO A 151 22.98 11.92 -2.85
C PRO A 151 23.32 11.85 -1.36
N SER A 152 24.05 12.87 -0.90
CA SER A 152 24.40 13.06 0.50
C SER A 152 23.36 13.93 1.22
N PRO A 153 23.42 14.04 2.57
CA PRO A 153 22.55 14.96 3.31
C PRO A 153 22.71 16.42 2.88
N SER A 154 23.92 16.80 2.43
CA SER A 154 24.25 18.13 1.93
C SER A 154 24.01 18.33 0.43
N SER A 155 23.64 17.27 -0.32
CA SER A 155 23.38 17.40 -1.75
C SER A 155 22.22 18.37 -2.01
N PRO A 156 22.24 19.13 -3.12
CA PRO A 156 21.14 20.01 -3.48
C PRO A 156 19.82 19.26 -3.62
N ARG A 157 18.71 19.96 -3.33
CA ARG A 157 17.35 19.38 -3.43
C ARG A 157 17.06 18.79 -4.80
N GLU A 158 17.51 19.44 -5.88
CA GLU A 158 17.31 18.97 -7.26
C GLU A 158 17.97 17.61 -7.51
N GLU A 159 19.18 17.39 -6.97
CA GLU A 159 19.90 16.11 -7.08
C GLU A 159 19.17 15.01 -6.31
N LYS A 160 18.69 15.31 -5.10
CA LYS A 160 17.89 14.38 -4.30
C LYS A 160 16.57 14.04 -5.00
N GLU A 161 15.89 15.00 -5.61
CA GLU A 161 14.64 14.77 -6.31
C GLU A 161 14.84 13.87 -7.53
N LYS A 162 15.89 14.14 -8.30
CA LYS A 162 16.28 13.30 -9.44
C LYS A 162 16.58 11.86 -9.00
N TRP A 163 17.27 11.69 -7.86
CA TRP A 163 17.53 10.36 -7.29
C TRP A 163 16.24 9.64 -6.89
N VAL A 164 15.36 10.30 -6.13
CA VAL A 164 14.09 9.72 -5.66
C VAL A 164 13.21 9.30 -6.84
N ARG A 165 13.10 10.13 -7.89
CA ARG A 165 12.35 9.77 -9.10
C ARG A 165 12.99 8.60 -9.83
N ALA A 166 14.31 8.62 -10.07
CA ALA A 166 15.00 7.51 -10.71
C ALA A 166 14.84 6.18 -9.93
N LYS A 167 14.86 6.25 -8.60
CA LYS A 167 14.75 5.09 -7.71
C LYS A 167 13.36 4.46 -7.74
N TYR A 168 12.28 5.24 -7.59
CA TYR A 168 10.93 4.68 -7.38
C TYR A 168 10.01 4.80 -8.60
N GLU A 169 10.04 5.92 -9.32
CA GLU A 169 9.23 6.14 -10.52
C GLU A 169 9.89 5.48 -11.73
N GLY A 170 11.20 5.67 -11.91
CA GLY A 170 11.98 5.08 -12.99
C GLY A 170 12.44 3.64 -12.74
N LYS A 171 12.38 3.16 -11.49
CA LYS A 171 12.86 1.84 -11.05
C LYS A 171 14.28 1.51 -11.54
N GLU A 172 15.13 2.52 -11.71
CA GLU A 172 16.41 2.40 -12.42
C GLU A 172 17.44 1.54 -11.68
N PHE A 173 17.31 1.46 -10.36
CA PHE A 173 18.23 0.73 -9.48
C PHE A 173 17.61 -0.54 -8.89
N LEU A 174 16.41 -0.90 -9.37
CA LEU A 174 15.66 -2.03 -8.85
C LEU A 174 16.45 -3.33 -9.06
N CYS A 175 16.51 -4.15 -8.03
CA CYS A 175 17.17 -5.45 -8.08
C CYS A 175 16.52 -6.34 -9.16
N GLU A 176 17.32 -7.16 -9.83
CA GLU A 176 16.80 -8.09 -10.82
C GLU A 176 16.10 -9.26 -10.16
N LEU A 177 15.06 -9.75 -10.83
CA LEU A 177 14.42 -10.98 -10.43
C LEU A 177 15.33 -12.18 -10.71
N PRO A 178 15.31 -13.20 -9.83
CA PRO A 178 15.91 -14.48 -10.14
C PRO A 178 15.36 -15.04 -11.47
N PRO A 179 16.20 -15.67 -12.31
CA PRO A 179 15.71 -16.32 -13.53
C PRO A 179 14.63 -17.36 -13.21
N CYS A 180 13.49 -17.25 -13.87
CA CYS A 180 12.33 -18.09 -13.59
C CYS A 180 11.44 -18.22 -14.84
N ASP A 181 10.94 -19.42 -15.10
CA ASP A 181 10.04 -19.70 -16.24
C ASP A 181 8.57 -19.38 -15.93
N PHE A 182 8.24 -19.10 -14.67
CA PHE A 182 6.89 -18.76 -14.22
C PHE A 182 6.60 -17.26 -14.38
N SER A 183 5.33 -16.93 -14.58
CA SER A 183 4.85 -15.54 -14.59
C SER A 183 5.09 -14.83 -13.25
N LEU A 184 5.08 -13.49 -13.26
CA LEU A 184 5.30 -12.71 -12.03
C LEU A 184 4.27 -13.01 -10.94
N GLY A 185 3.00 -13.17 -11.32
CA GLY A 185 1.96 -13.52 -10.36
C GLY A 185 2.15 -14.92 -9.75
N GLU A 186 2.69 -15.89 -10.49
CA GLU A 186 2.96 -17.25 -9.98
C GLU A 186 4.11 -17.22 -8.98
N GLN A 187 5.16 -16.48 -9.33
CA GLN A 187 6.29 -16.24 -8.43
C GLN A 187 5.81 -15.52 -7.16
N LEU A 188 4.92 -14.54 -7.29
CA LEU A 188 4.37 -13.81 -6.14
C LEU A 188 3.52 -14.73 -5.26
N LEU A 189 2.65 -15.54 -5.85
CA LEU A 189 1.85 -16.51 -5.11
C LEU A 189 2.73 -17.46 -4.31
N GLU A 190 3.76 -18.04 -4.93
CA GLU A 190 4.69 -18.96 -4.26
C GLU A 190 5.50 -18.24 -3.17
N ALA A 191 5.95 -17.01 -3.40
CA ALA A 191 6.62 -16.20 -2.38
C ALA A 191 5.71 -15.96 -1.16
N VAL A 192 4.42 -15.68 -1.38
CA VAL A 192 3.43 -15.52 -0.31
C VAL A 192 3.19 -16.83 0.44
N ILE A 193 3.06 -17.97 -0.27
CA ILE A 193 2.90 -19.31 0.35
C ILE A 193 4.07 -19.63 1.30
N ARG A 194 5.29 -19.24 0.90
CA ARG A 194 6.52 -19.46 1.66
C ARG A 194 6.78 -18.39 2.73
N GLU A 195 5.91 -17.37 2.81
CA GLU A 195 6.08 -16.18 3.66
C GLU A 195 7.45 -15.49 3.46
N ASP A 196 7.96 -15.51 2.22
CA ASP A 196 9.24 -14.92 1.84
C ASP A 196 9.06 -13.41 1.58
N LEU A 197 9.03 -12.63 2.66
CA LEU A 197 8.81 -11.19 2.61
C LEU A 197 9.80 -10.44 1.68
N PRO A 198 11.13 -10.68 1.73
CA PRO A 198 12.07 -10.07 0.80
C PRO A 198 11.71 -10.30 -0.68
N LEU A 199 11.38 -11.55 -1.04
CA LEU A 199 10.99 -11.88 -2.40
C LEU A 199 9.63 -11.26 -2.77
N CYS A 200 8.67 -11.24 -1.85
CA CYS A 200 7.40 -10.54 -2.06
C CYS A 200 7.61 -9.05 -2.37
N ILE A 201 8.44 -8.34 -1.60
CA ILE A 201 8.72 -6.91 -1.84
C ILE A 201 9.38 -6.69 -3.20
N LEU A 202 10.34 -7.54 -3.56
CA LEU A 202 10.98 -7.50 -4.87
C LEU A 202 9.97 -7.71 -5.99
N LEU A 203 9.14 -8.74 -5.91
CA LEU A 203 8.12 -9.04 -6.91
C LEU A 203 7.09 -7.93 -7.01
N LEU A 204 6.58 -7.41 -5.88
CA LEU A 204 5.65 -6.28 -5.86
C LEU A 204 6.24 -5.02 -6.52
N ALA A 205 7.54 -4.79 -6.40
CA ALA A 205 8.20 -3.70 -7.09
C ALA A 205 8.27 -3.89 -8.61
N HIS A 206 8.20 -5.12 -9.12
CA HIS A 206 8.17 -5.45 -10.56
C HIS A 206 6.76 -5.62 -11.14
N CYS A 207 5.80 -6.08 -10.34
CA CYS A 207 4.45 -6.41 -10.80
C CYS A 207 3.63 -5.19 -11.26
N SER A 208 2.76 -5.45 -12.22
CA SER A 208 1.60 -4.62 -12.55
C SER A 208 0.36 -5.07 -11.74
N PRO A 209 -0.70 -4.24 -11.62
CA PRO A 209 -1.94 -4.66 -10.98
C PRO A 209 -2.56 -5.92 -11.58
N GLU A 210 -2.37 -6.17 -12.88
CA GLU A 210 -2.83 -7.37 -13.56
C GLU A 210 -2.11 -8.63 -13.05
N ASP A 211 -0.80 -8.53 -12.80
CA ASP A 211 -0.01 -9.64 -12.25
C ASP A 211 -0.46 -10.01 -10.82
N LEU A 212 -0.77 -9.01 -9.98
CA LEU A 212 -1.23 -9.24 -8.60
C LEU A 212 -2.58 -9.95 -8.54
N ASN A 213 -3.44 -9.68 -9.52
CA ASN A 213 -4.83 -10.11 -9.55
C ASN A 213 -5.04 -11.39 -10.35
N THR A 214 -3.97 -12.01 -10.82
CA THR A 214 -4.04 -13.29 -11.54
C THR A 214 -4.49 -14.39 -10.59
N ALA A 215 -5.55 -15.09 -10.99
CA ALA A 215 -6.11 -16.23 -10.28
C ALA A 215 -5.64 -17.53 -10.94
N TYR A 216 -5.13 -18.47 -10.14
CA TYR A 216 -4.50 -19.68 -10.65
C TYR A 216 -5.42 -20.89 -10.59
N GLU A 217 -5.73 -21.49 -11.74
CA GLU A 217 -6.66 -22.61 -11.88
C GLU A 217 -6.27 -23.81 -10.99
N ASP A 218 -4.97 -24.13 -10.91
CA ASP A 218 -4.43 -25.22 -10.09
C ASP A 218 -4.55 -25.00 -8.57
N ARG A 219 -5.01 -23.82 -8.14
CA ARG A 219 -5.08 -23.39 -6.74
C ARG A 219 -6.45 -22.83 -6.38
N GLU A 220 -7.50 -23.46 -6.87
CA GLU A 220 -8.88 -23.02 -6.62
C GLU A 220 -9.13 -21.56 -7.07
N SER A 221 -8.38 -21.06 -8.06
CA SER A 221 -8.39 -19.65 -8.49
C SER A 221 -8.14 -18.67 -7.34
N CYS A 222 -7.36 -19.08 -6.34
CA CYS A 222 -6.90 -18.17 -5.28
C CYS A 222 -5.86 -17.18 -5.83
N THR A 223 -5.99 -15.92 -5.43
CA THR A 223 -4.96 -14.89 -5.65
C THR A 223 -3.98 -14.83 -4.48
N ALA A 224 -2.86 -14.11 -4.64
CA ALA A 224 -1.90 -13.86 -3.57
C ALA A 224 -2.57 -13.26 -2.31
N LEU A 225 -3.59 -12.40 -2.49
CA LEU A 225 -4.35 -11.82 -1.37
C LEU A 225 -5.09 -12.88 -0.56
N HIS A 226 -5.78 -13.82 -1.22
CA HIS A 226 -6.48 -14.93 -0.55
C HIS A 226 -5.51 -15.77 0.29
N ILE A 227 -4.36 -16.12 -0.29
CA ILE A 227 -3.36 -16.93 0.41
C ILE A 227 -2.78 -16.18 1.61
N SER A 228 -2.39 -14.91 1.47
CA SER A 228 -1.86 -14.12 2.59
C SER A 228 -2.86 -14.06 3.76
N CYS A 229 -4.15 -13.97 3.47
CA CYS A 229 -5.21 -13.94 4.46
C CYS A 229 -5.44 -15.30 5.13
N SER A 230 -5.35 -16.39 4.37
CA SER A 230 -5.42 -17.76 4.89
C SER A 230 -4.26 -18.09 5.83
N LEU A 231 -3.07 -17.52 5.56
CA LEU A 231 -1.90 -17.60 6.43
C LEU A 231 -1.98 -16.66 7.64
N GLY A 232 -2.90 -15.68 7.63
CA GLY A 232 -2.98 -14.64 8.65
C GLY A 232 -1.80 -13.68 8.64
N ASN A 233 -1.09 -13.55 7.51
CA ASN A 233 0.11 -12.73 7.40
C ASN A 233 -0.25 -11.25 7.16
N ILE A 234 -0.34 -10.50 8.26
CA ILE A 234 -0.75 -9.09 8.30
C ILE A 234 0.11 -8.23 7.37
N VAL A 235 1.43 -8.43 7.38
CA VAL A 235 2.39 -7.61 6.63
C VAL A 235 2.19 -7.78 5.13
N ILE A 236 2.17 -9.03 4.66
CA ILE A 236 1.99 -9.33 3.23
C ILE A 236 0.59 -8.92 2.76
N THR A 237 -0.46 -9.17 3.56
CA THR A 237 -1.83 -8.71 3.24
C THR A 237 -1.85 -7.20 3.07
N GLN A 238 -1.26 -6.44 4.00
CA GLN A 238 -1.27 -4.98 3.94
C GLN A 238 -0.46 -4.44 2.73
N LEU A 239 0.67 -5.07 2.40
CA LEU A 239 1.46 -4.73 1.22
C LEU A 239 0.67 -4.98 -0.07
N LEU A 240 0.06 -6.16 -0.24
CA LEU A 240 -0.73 -6.49 -1.41
C LEU A 240 -1.84 -5.45 -1.65
N ILE A 241 -2.53 -5.03 -0.60
CA ILE A 241 -3.55 -3.97 -0.66
C ILE A 241 -2.96 -2.63 -1.12
N TRP A 242 -1.80 -2.24 -0.59
CA TRP A 242 -1.16 -0.98 -0.98
C TRP A 242 -0.64 -0.97 -2.42
N TYR A 243 -0.31 -2.14 -2.95
CA TYR A 243 0.05 -2.39 -4.34
C TYR A 243 -1.16 -2.72 -5.23
N PHE A 244 -2.37 -2.39 -4.77
CA PHE A 244 -3.62 -2.44 -5.55
C PHE A 244 -4.13 -3.85 -5.88
N ALA A 245 -3.89 -4.84 -5.01
CA ALA A 245 -4.63 -6.10 -5.07
C ALA A 245 -6.15 -5.85 -4.94
N ASP A 246 -6.92 -6.47 -5.81
CA ASP A 246 -8.37 -6.33 -5.85
C ASP A 246 -9.02 -7.22 -4.79
N VAL A 247 -9.59 -6.57 -3.78
CA VAL A 247 -10.30 -7.22 -2.66
C VAL A 247 -11.62 -7.88 -3.06
N ARG A 248 -12.09 -7.65 -4.30
CA ARG A 248 -13.38 -8.14 -4.78
C ARG A 248 -13.30 -9.49 -5.48
N ILE A 249 -12.08 -9.95 -5.78
CA ILE A 249 -11.89 -11.24 -6.44
C ILE A 249 -12.35 -12.34 -5.49
N LEU A 250 -13.09 -13.30 -6.04
CA LEU A 250 -13.56 -14.50 -5.36
C LEU A 250 -12.82 -15.72 -5.92
N ASP A 251 -12.57 -16.70 -5.06
CA ASP A 251 -12.05 -18.01 -5.49
C ASP A 251 -13.12 -18.85 -6.22
N VAL A 252 -12.77 -20.05 -6.72
CA VAL A 252 -13.73 -20.93 -7.44
C VAL A 252 -14.94 -21.35 -6.60
N LYS A 253 -14.87 -21.24 -5.27
CA LYS A 253 -15.98 -21.55 -4.36
C LYS A 253 -16.79 -20.31 -3.99
N GLY A 254 -16.50 -19.17 -4.61
CA GLY A 254 -17.16 -17.89 -4.35
C GLY A 254 -16.75 -17.25 -3.01
N ARG A 255 -15.58 -17.59 -2.47
CA ARG A 255 -15.11 -17.06 -1.17
C ARG A 255 -14.16 -15.89 -1.39
N SER A 256 -14.34 -14.83 -0.61
CA SER A 256 -13.49 -13.64 -0.65
C SER A 256 -12.27 -13.77 0.24
N ALA A 257 -11.27 -12.90 0.06
CA ALA A 257 -10.12 -12.81 0.97
C ALA A 257 -10.53 -12.63 2.45
N LEU A 258 -11.65 -11.93 2.70
CA LEU A 258 -12.19 -11.74 4.06
C LEU A 258 -12.67 -13.05 4.68
N TRP A 259 -13.28 -13.92 3.87
CA TRP A 259 -13.66 -15.26 4.33
C TRP A 259 -12.42 -16.04 4.79
N HIS A 260 -11.34 -16.01 4.02
CA HIS A 260 -10.09 -16.70 4.36
C HIS A 260 -9.45 -16.13 5.64
N ALA A 261 -9.40 -14.81 5.79
CA ALA A 261 -8.91 -14.16 7.02
C ALA A 261 -9.71 -14.58 8.26
N LYS A 262 -11.04 -14.64 8.16
CA LYS A 262 -11.92 -15.09 9.25
C LYS A 262 -11.72 -16.57 9.59
N CYS A 263 -11.58 -17.43 8.58
CA CYS A 263 -11.32 -18.85 8.79
C CYS A 263 -9.96 -19.10 9.44
N ALA A 264 -8.94 -18.29 9.12
CA ALA A 264 -7.64 -18.31 9.78
C ALA A 264 -7.68 -17.76 11.22
N GLY A 265 -8.77 -17.07 11.60
CA GLY A 265 -8.90 -16.43 12.91
C GLY A 265 -8.10 -15.13 13.05
N SER A 266 -7.56 -14.58 11.95
CA SER A 266 -6.80 -13.33 11.94
C SER A 266 -7.75 -12.13 11.91
N LYS A 267 -7.86 -11.44 13.05
CA LYS A 267 -8.73 -10.26 13.17
C LYS A 267 -8.14 -9.07 12.41
N GLU A 268 -6.82 -8.94 12.47
CA GLU A 268 -6.06 -7.87 11.86
C GLU A 268 -6.17 -7.92 10.33
N CYS A 269 -5.98 -9.10 9.70
CA CYS A 269 -6.21 -9.25 8.26
C CYS A 269 -7.68 -8.95 7.88
N ALA A 270 -8.64 -9.40 8.69
CA ALA A 270 -10.05 -9.14 8.43
C ALA A 270 -10.38 -7.64 8.53
N ASP A 271 -9.81 -6.93 9.50
CA ASP A 271 -9.99 -5.51 9.67
C ASP A 271 -9.31 -4.72 8.55
N ILE A 272 -8.08 -5.05 8.14
CA ILE A 272 -7.43 -4.47 6.94
C ILE A 272 -8.36 -4.57 5.73
N LEU A 273 -8.91 -5.75 5.47
CA LEU A 273 -9.78 -5.99 4.33
C LEU A 273 -11.08 -5.17 4.39
N ARG A 274 -11.71 -5.07 5.57
CA ARG A 274 -12.92 -4.26 5.77
C ARG A 274 -12.67 -2.78 5.56
N HIS A 275 -11.57 -2.25 6.09
CA HIS A 275 -11.19 -0.84 5.88
C HIS A 275 -10.92 -0.53 4.41
N ASN A 276 -10.55 -1.53 3.61
CA ASN A 276 -10.33 -1.40 2.17
C ASN A 276 -11.54 -1.86 1.32
N GLY A 277 -12.73 -1.97 1.92
CA GLY A 277 -13.99 -2.19 1.20
C GLY A 277 -14.33 -3.65 0.87
N CYS A 278 -13.60 -4.62 1.44
CA CYS A 278 -13.96 -6.04 1.31
C CYS A 278 -15.09 -6.39 2.27
N ASN A 279 -16.21 -6.90 1.75
CA ASN A 279 -17.30 -7.46 2.56
C ASN A 279 -17.39 -8.99 2.43
N ASP A 280 -18.28 -9.60 3.18
CA ASP A 280 -18.47 -11.06 3.20
C ASP A 280 -18.97 -11.64 1.86
N LEU A 281 -19.43 -10.79 0.95
CA LEU A 281 -19.87 -11.15 -0.40
C LEU A 281 -18.78 -10.86 -1.46
N GLY A 282 -17.59 -10.39 -1.06
CA GLY A 282 -16.51 -9.96 -1.97
C GLY A 282 -16.90 -8.80 -2.88
N THR A 283 -17.88 -8.00 -2.51
CA THR A 283 -18.39 -6.89 -3.32
C THR A 283 -18.23 -5.58 -2.55
N MET A 284 -18.02 -4.45 -3.23
CA MET A 284 -18.39 -3.17 -2.64
C MET A 284 -19.91 -3.01 -2.81
N ILE A 285 -20.70 -3.58 -1.90
CA ILE A 285 -22.12 -3.17 -1.77
C ILE A 285 -22.14 -2.02 -0.76
N PRO A 286 -22.66 -0.83 -1.13
CA PRO A 286 -22.95 0.20 -0.14
C PRO A 286 -23.87 -0.39 0.91
N GLN A 287 -23.48 -0.36 2.19
CA GLN A 287 -24.38 -0.74 3.26
C GLN A 287 -25.60 0.17 3.24
N GLY A 288 -26.71 -0.38 2.76
CA GLY A 288 -27.95 0.34 2.53
C GLY A 288 -29.11 -0.61 2.38
N SER A 289 -29.24 -1.59 3.27
CA SER A 289 -30.52 -2.23 3.67
C SER A 289 -30.31 -3.46 4.56
N ASP A 290 -29.77 -3.26 5.76
CA ASP A 290 -30.26 -4.05 6.92
C ASP A 290 -31.53 -3.35 7.41
N VAL A 291 -32.65 -3.65 6.75
CA VAL A 291 -33.99 -3.19 7.13
C VAL A 291 -34.97 -4.36 6.98
N PHE A 292 -35.10 -5.07 8.10
CA PHE A 292 -36.21 -5.88 8.60
C PHE A 292 -36.55 -7.27 8.00
N CYS A 293 -36.62 -8.20 8.98
CA CYS A 293 -37.30 -9.50 9.06
C CYS A 293 -36.58 -10.73 8.48
#